data_AF-A0A318CIA2-F1
#
_entry.id   AF-A0A318CIA2-F1
#
_cell.length_a   1.000
_cell.length_b   1.000
_cell.length_c   1.000
_cell.angle_alpha   90.00
_cell.angle_beta   90.00
_cell.angle_gamma   90.00
#
_symmetry.space_group_name_H-M   'P 1'
#
loop_
_entity.id
_entity.type
_entity.pdbx_description
1 polymer ?
#
loop_
_entity_poly.entity_id
_entity_poly.type
_entity_poly.pdbx_seq_one_letter_code
_entity_poly.pdbx_strand_id
1 'polypeptide(L)'
;MFEKIDYWVSAASYSDRNGTWLIEAALIHPNVGETHEYGEEWTREEIIDKCDVFVFCLICKDEKGNWKMGSQLRKVETEKGVFIRTDEMKKTGDYLGDIPFYDSLK
;
A
#
# COMPACT_ATOMS: atom_id res chain seq x y z
N MET A 1 1.09 20.59 2.67
CA MET A 1 0.64 20.51 1.27
C MET A 1 0.64 19.04 0.93
N PHE A 2 -0.51 18.43 0.60
CA PHE A 2 -0.51 17.02 0.20
C PHE A 2 0.13 16.93 -1.18
N GLU A 3 1.13 16.06 -1.32
CA GLU A 3 1.69 15.72 -2.63
C GLU A 3 0.54 15.20 -3.50
N LYS A 4 0.57 15.51 -4.82
CA LYS A 4 -0.44 14.98 -5.74
C LYS A 4 -0.33 13.45 -5.72
N ILE A 5 -1.42 12.78 -5.34
CA ILE A 5 -1.45 11.32 -5.24
C ILE A 5 -1.59 10.73 -6.65
N ASP A 6 -0.74 9.78 -6.99
CA ASP A 6 -0.75 9.10 -8.29
C ASP A 6 -1.48 7.75 -8.23
N TYR A 7 -1.39 7.05 -7.10
CA TYR A 7 -1.96 5.72 -6.91
C TYR A 7 -2.64 5.54 -5.55
N TRP A 8 -3.70 4.75 -5.55
CA TRP A 8 -4.43 4.31 -4.36
C TRP A 8 -4.14 2.85 -4.07
N VAL A 9 -3.99 2.51 -2.79
CA VAL A 9 -3.81 1.13 -2.34
C VAL A 9 -4.99 0.74 -1.46
N SER A 10 -5.78 -0.25 -1.89
CA SER A 10 -7.05 -0.60 -1.22
C SER A 10 -6.99 -1.88 -0.41
N ALA A 11 -6.05 -2.77 -0.71
CA ALA A 11 -5.87 -4.03 -0.01
C ALA A 11 -4.44 -4.56 -0.21
N ALA A 12 -3.98 -5.41 0.70
CA ALA A 12 -2.68 -6.08 0.56
C ALA A 12 -2.67 -7.50 1.14
N SER A 13 -1.83 -8.34 0.54
CA SER A 13 -1.48 -9.67 1.04
C SER A 13 -0.08 -9.62 1.64
N TYR A 14 0.17 -10.46 2.65
CA TYR A 14 1.44 -10.48 3.38
C TYR A 14 1.95 -11.91 3.53
N SER A 15 3.26 -12.07 3.48
CA SER A 15 3.96 -13.30 3.82
C SER A 15 4.92 -13.04 4.98
N ASP A 16 4.99 -13.96 5.94
CA ASP A 16 6.02 -13.93 6.97
C ASP A 16 7.31 -14.55 6.42
N ARG A 17 8.41 -13.80 6.45
CA ARG A 17 9.74 -14.27 6.08
C ARG A 17 10.67 -14.09 7.26
N ASN A 18 10.94 -15.19 7.98
CA ASN A 18 11.80 -15.22 9.16
C ASN A 18 11.34 -14.23 10.26
N GLY A 19 10.04 -14.17 10.56
CA GLY A 19 9.49 -13.26 11.57
C GLY A 19 9.37 -11.80 11.12
N THR A 20 9.57 -11.53 9.82
CA THR A 20 9.36 -10.23 9.20
C THR A 20 8.21 -10.32 8.21
N TRP A 21 7.16 -9.56 8.48
CA TRP A 21 5.99 -9.49 7.60
C TRP A 21 6.29 -8.60 6.41
N LEU A 22 6.20 -9.15 5.21
CA LEU A 22 6.44 -8.42 3.96
C LEU A 22 5.19 -8.49 3.11
N ILE A 23 4.89 -7.40 2.40
CA ILE A 23 3.86 -7.42 1.37
C ILE A 23 4.26 -8.49 0.35
N GLU A 24 3.32 -9.32 -0.04
CA GLU A 24 3.49 -10.20 -1.19
C GLU A 24 3.02 -9.47 -2.44
N ALA A 25 1.79 -8.97 -2.39
CA ALA A 25 1.23 -8.08 -3.40
C ALA A 25 0.16 -7.14 -2.79
N ALA A 26 -0.26 -6.13 -3.55
CA ALA A 26 -1.28 -5.18 -3.16
C ALA A 26 -2.16 -4.80 -4.35
N LEU A 27 -3.43 -4.46 -4.05
CA LEU A 27 -4.37 -3.98 -5.05
C LEU A 27 -4.23 -2.47 -5.22
N ILE A 28 -3.71 -2.06 -6.38
CA ILE A 28 -3.32 -0.69 -6.72
C ILE A 28 -4.28 -0.12 -7.77
N HIS A 29 -4.75 1.11 -7.58
CA HIS A 29 -5.64 1.81 -8.51
C HIS A 29 -5.00 3.14 -8.93
N PRO A 30 -4.94 3.47 -10.23
CA PRO A 30 -4.49 4.79 -10.66
C PRO A 30 -5.44 5.87 -10.15
N ASN A 31 -4.90 7.00 -9.70
CA ASN A 31 -5.69 8.14 -9.27
C ASN A 31 -6.18 8.96 -10.48
N VAL A 32 -7.29 8.51 -11.08
CA VAL A 32 -7.96 9.19 -12.21
C VAL A 32 -9.11 10.11 -11.78
N GLY A 33 -9.19 10.47 -10.49
CA GLY A 33 -10.27 11.28 -9.92
C GLY A 33 -11.23 10.44 -9.07
N GLU A 34 -12.53 10.54 -9.31
CA GLU A 34 -13.59 9.98 -8.43
C GLU A 34 -13.86 8.47 -8.63
N THR A 35 -13.21 7.84 -9.62
CA THR A 35 -13.44 6.42 -9.92
C THR A 35 -12.19 5.59 -9.58
N HIS A 36 -12.42 4.50 -8.84
CA HIS A 36 -11.39 3.56 -8.37
C HIS A 36 -11.81 2.12 -8.72
N GLU A 37 -12.40 1.94 -9.91
CA GLU A 37 -13.04 0.68 -10.31
C GLU A 37 -12.05 -0.33 -10.93
N TYR A 38 -10.87 0.14 -11.35
CA TYR A 38 -9.84 -0.68 -11.99
C TYR A 38 -8.62 -0.78 -11.08
N GLY A 39 -8.58 -1.85 -10.30
CA GLY A 39 -7.42 -2.23 -9.50
C GLY A 39 -6.57 -3.26 -10.24
N GLU A 40 -5.25 -3.07 -10.21
CA GLU A 40 -4.25 -4.04 -10.66
C GLU A 40 -3.50 -4.59 -9.44
N GLU A 41 -3.20 -5.88 -9.46
CA GLU A 41 -2.32 -6.49 -8.46
C GLU A 41 -0.87 -6.13 -8.79
N TRP A 42 -0.17 -5.47 -7.87
CA TRP A 42 1.27 -5.24 -7.96
C TRP A 42 1.99 -5.99 -6.86
N THR A 43 3.11 -6.59 -7.22
CA THR A 43 4.05 -7.23 -6.29
C THR A 43 4.75 -6.19 -5.42
N ARG A 44 5.31 -6.64 -4.30
CA ARG A 44 6.15 -5.81 -3.44
C ARG A 44 7.28 -5.09 -4.19
N GLU A 45 7.96 -5.78 -5.11
CA GLU A 45 9.10 -5.25 -5.85
C GLU A 45 8.66 -4.09 -6.75
N GLU A 46 7.55 -4.26 -7.48
CA GLU A 46 6.98 -3.20 -8.32
C GLU A 46 6.55 -1.97 -7.51
N ILE A 47 6.00 -2.17 -6.31
CA ILE A 47 5.62 -1.07 -5.42
C ILE A 47 6.88 -0.33 -4.92
N ILE A 48 7.95 -1.05 -4.55
CA ILE A 48 9.22 -0.42 -4.12
C ILE A 48 9.80 0.45 -5.24
N ASP A 49 9.89 -0.09 -6.45
CA ASP A 49 10.48 0.62 -7.59
C ASP A 49 9.69 1.88 -7.95
N LYS A 50 8.37 1.81 -7.85
CA LYS A 50 7.48 2.94 -8.16
C LYS A 50 7.34 3.95 -7.03
N CYS A 51 7.58 3.57 -5.77
CA CYS A 51 7.56 4.49 -4.63
C CYS A 51 8.59 5.63 -4.74
N ASP A 52 9.65 5.46 -5.54
CA ASP A 52 10.67 6.50 -5.75
C ASP A 52 10.21 7.61 -6.71
N VAL A 53 9.17 7.34 -7.52
CA VAL A 53 8.70 8.24 -8.59
C VAL A 53 7.28 8.73 -8.35
N PHE A 54 6.44 7.88 -7.77
CA PHE A 54 5.01 8.10 -7.61
C PHE A 54 4.57 8.15 -6.16
N VAL A 55 3.52 8.92 -5.92
CA VAL A 55 2.92 9.06 -4.59
C VAL A 55 1.76 8.09 -4.44
N PHE A 56 1.89 7.18 -3.48
CA PHE A 56 0.85 6.21 -3.12
C PHE A 56 0.14 6.62 -1.85
N CYS A 57 -1.17 6.39 -1.80
CA CYS A 57 -1.96 6.60 -0.60
C CYS A 57 -2.92 5.44 -0.37
N LEU A 58 -3.18 5.11 0.89
CA LEU A 58 -4.18 4.11 1.23
C LEU A 58 -5.59 4.65 0.92
N ILE A 59 -6.49 3.76 0.54
CA ILE A 59 -7.91 4.06 0.42
C ILE A 59 -8.74 2.92 1.02
N CYS A 60 -9.78 3.25 1.78
CA CYS A 60 -10.69 2.25 2.33
C CYS A 60 -12.13 2.73 2.23
N LYS A 61 -13.10 1.80 2.20
CA LYS A 61 -14.51 2.16 2.31
C LYS A 61 -14.88 2.36 3.78
N ASP A 62 -15.60 3.43 4.08
CA ASP A 62 -16.25 3.62 5.38
C ASP A 62 -17.45 2.68 5.53
N GLU A 63 -18.09 2.70 6.71
CA GLU A 63 -19.27 1.88 7.01
C GLU A 63 -20.47 2.16 6.07
N LYS A 64 -20.47 3.29 5.37
CA LYS A 64 -21.51 3.70 4.41
C LYS A 64 -21.14 3.34 2.97
N GLY A 65 -19.98 2.71 2.76
CA GLY A 65 -19.48 2.32 1.44
C GLY A 65 -18.77 3.42 0.67
N ASN A 66 -18.54 4.59 1.27
CA ASN A 66 -17.83 5.70 0.63
C ASN A 66 -16.32 5.51 0.76
N TRP A 67 -15.58 5.82 -0.29
CA TRP A 67 -14.13 5.81 -0.23
C TRP A 67 -13.59 6.94 0.65
N LYS A 68 -12.64 6.60 1.52
CA LYS A 68 -11.94 7.50 2.41
C LYS A 68 -10.43 7.34 2.21
N MET A 69 -9.76 8.48 2.06
CA MET A 69 -8.31 8.55 1.98
C MET A 69 -7.67 8.23 3.33
N GLY A 70 -6.65 7.38 3.30
CA GLY A 70 -5.83 6.99 4.44
C GLY A 70 -4.46 7.67 4.43
N SER A 71 -3.47 6.97 4.99
CA SER A 71 -2.10 7.45 5.09
C SER A 71 -1.34 7.29 3.78
N GLN A 72 -0.37 8.17 3.54
CA GLN A 72 0.56 8.04 2.42
C GLN A 72 1.57 6.91 2.70
N LEU A 73 1.87 6.10 1.69
CA LEU A 73 2.92 5.09 1.76
C LEU A 73 4.29 5.77 1.62
N ARG A 74 5.26 5.26 2.36
CA ARG A 74 6.66 5.66 2.24
C ARG A 74 7.53 4.43 2.10
N LYS A 75 8.49 4.49 1.17
CA LYS A 75 9.65 3.60 1.16
C LYS A 75 10.62 4.08 2.24
N VAL A 76 11.01 3.16 3.11
CA VAL A 76 11.92 3.41 4.23
C VAL A 76 13.07 2.45 4.14
N GLU A 77 14.29 2.98 4.06
CA GLU A 77 15.51 2.20 4.12
C GLU A 77 16.03 2.15 5.56
N THR A 78 16.39 0.96 6.03
CA THR A 78 16.94 0.71 7.35
C THR A 78 18.13 -0.25 7.23
N GLU A 79 18.88 -0.45 8.31
CA GLU A 79 19.95 -1.46 8.35
C GLU A 79 19.45 -2.89 8.07
N LYS A 80 18.15 -3.16 8.26
CA LYS A 80 17.51 -4.47 8.01
C LYS A 80 16.99 -4.63 6.59
N GLY A 81 17.09 -3.59 5.76
CA GLY A 81 16.57 -3.56 4.39
C GLY A 81 15.53 -2.47 4.15
N VAL A 82 14.92 -2.53 2.97
CA VAL A 82 13.91 -1.60 2.46
C VAL A 82 12.52 -2.09 2.87
N PHE A 83 11.67 -1.19 3.33
CA PHE A 83 10.28 -1.49 3.72
C PHE A 83 9.29 -0.45 3.18
N ILE A 84 8.05 -0.87 2.93
CA ILE A 84 6.93 0.00 2.54
C ILE A 84 6.02 0.19 3.75
N ARG A 85 5.85 1.42 4.24
CA ARG A 85 5.18 1.69 5.52
C ARG A 85 4.31 2.94 5.55
N THR A 86 3.37 2.96 6.49
CA THR A 86 2.54 4.14 6.85
C THR A 86 2.59 4.52 8.34
N ASP A 87 3.34 3.79 9.17
CA ASP A 87 3.30 3.87 10.65
C ASP A 87 4.49 4.57 11.30
N GLU A 88 5.27 5.35 10.54
CA GLU A 88 6.45 6.06 11.07
C GLU A 88 7.48 5.11 11.71
N MET A 89 7.66 3.91 11.16
CA MET A 89 8.63 2.89 11.59
C MET A 89 8.33 2.18 12.92
N LYS A 90 7.07 2.19 13.39
CA LYS A 90 6.68 1.52 14.64
C LYS A 90 6.72 -0.01 14.54
N LYS A 91 6.49 -0.58 13.37
CA LYS A 91 6.51 -2.03 13.11
C LYS A 91 7.78 -2.48 12.40
N THR A 92 8.13 -3.74 12.64
CA THR A 92 9.20 -4.44 11.90
C THR A 92 8.57 -5.18 10.73
N GLY A 93 8.95 -4.82 9.50
CA GLY A 93 8.34 -5.35 8.27
C GLY A 93 7.68 -4.27 7.41
N ASP A 94 6.99 -4.66 6.34
CA ASP A 94 6.11 -3.74 5.61
C ASP A 94 4.82 -3.53 6.39
N TYR A 95 4.19 -2.36 6.23
CA TYR A 95 2.96 -2.04 6.93
C TYR A 95 2.10 -1.00 6.22
N LEU A 96 0.98 -1.45 5.65
CA LEU A 96 0.01 -0.61 4.94
C LEU A 96 -1.20 -0.23 5.80
N GLY A 97 -1.04 -0.17 7.12
CA GLY A 97 -2.17 0.11 8.02
C GLY A 97 -3.18 -1.03 8.07
N ASP A 98 -4.42 -0.68 8.43
CA ASP A 98 -5.52 -1.63 8.61
C ASP A 98 -6.38 -1.79 7.35
N ILE A 99 -5.76 -1.72 6.16
CA ILE A 99 -6.47 -2.01 4.92
C ILE A 99 -6.90 -3.49 4.88
N PRO A 100 -8.01 -3.81 4.19
CA PRO A 100 -8.43 -5.19 4.01
C PRO A 100 -7.31 -6.08 3.47
N PHE A 101 -7.29 -7.33 3.93
CA PHE A 101 -6.56 -8.37 3.23
C PHE A 101 -7.30 -8.70 1.94
N TYR A 102 -6.58 -8.85 0.83
CA TYR A 102 -7.17 -9.43 -0.36
C TYR A 102 -6.52 -10.78 -0.61
N ASP A 103 -7.37 -11.76 -0.91
CA ASP A 103 -6.94 -13.07 -1.33
C ASP A 103 -6.72 -12.99 -2.85
N SER A 104 -5.50 -13.19 -3.31
CA SER A 104 -5.23 -13.31 -4.74
C SER A 104 -6.03 -14.52 -5.23
N LEU A 105 -7.11 -14.29 -5.99
CA LEU A 105 -7.82 -15.38 -6.66
C LEU A 105 -6.82 -16.05 -7.63
N LYS A 106 -6.27 -17.19 -7.21
CA LYS A 106 -5.51 -18.09 -8.08
C LYS A 106 -6.36 -18.60 -9.22
#